data_AF-B2IGC3-F1
#
_entry.id   AF-B2IGC3-F1
#
_cell.length_a   1.000
_cell.length_b   1.000
_cell.length_c   1.000
_cell.angle_alpha   90.00
_cell.angle_beta   90.00
_cell.angle_gamma   90.00
#
_symmetry.space_group_name_H-M   'P 1'
#
loop_
_entity.id
_entity.type
_entity.pdbx_description
1 polymer ?
#
loop_
_entity_poly.entity_id
_entity_poly.type
_entity_poly.pdbx_seq_one_letter_code
_entity_poly.pdbx_strand_id
1 'polypeptide(L)'
;MIVHNPHTGLSLSSPIAAFARWTSSFRHSRSSRHGIRRTTWQIGAALSDLLLLLVLLALMAGLESLAGIFVTKIRWEQGLLPFGLLTILLFIGMAAARGDYAQARGLSAQSSDSAVLKLWGMAFCLAATLGFFLALLEGLSRLQALSFLLFGGVVLALNHRLVRHCLRAEATKGRLSLRRIFLVGYENEIAAFQDHQDADVTGMQIVTASVLRGRESLEDDLKLAAATARLLRPDDIFILVPWGDSETIDPCVSAFRRVPAALHLGSENALRRYSDARVVKMGSLAGLTIEQPWSGAKVVAKRSFDSLMATLALLLLAPLFAVVAIGIKLDSAGPVLFRQRRYGFNQEPFAIFKFRTMNVREDGRHVEQAKAADPRVTKLGRFLRRWNIDELPQLLNVLLGDMSLVGPRPHAMAHDQMFEREVTLYARRHNVRPGITGWAQINGLRGKVDQESLRRRIEHDLFYIDHWTIWLDIKILWCTIMSRKAYENAR
;
A
#
# COMPACT_ATOMS: atom_id res chain seq x y z
N MET A 1 -73.44 -25.98 8.16
CA MET A 1 -73.03 -27.07 7.24
C MET A 1 -71.52 -26.98 7.11
N ILE A 2 -70.81 -27.95 7.65
CA ILE A 2 -69.34 -28.03 7.67
C ILE A 2 -68.86 -28.41 6.28
N VAL A 3 -67.93 -27.66 5.69
CA VAL A 3 -66.86 -28.23 4.86
C VAL A 3 -65.59 -27.41 5.07
N HIS A 4 -64.59 -28.07 5.64
CA HIS A 4 -63.21 -27.63 5.73
C HIS A 4 -62.44 -28.37 4.62
N ASN A 5 -61.66 -27.68 3.80
CA ASN A 5 -60.54 -28.30 3.08
C ASN A 5 -59.39 -27.27 2.89
N PRO A 6 -58.17 -27.52 3.39
CA PRO A 6 -56.99 -26.69 3.23
C PRO A 6 -56.16 -27.12 2.01
N HIS A 7 -55.47 -26.18 1.34
CA HIS A 7 -54.13 -26.31 0.74
C HIS A 7 -53.82 -25.17 -0.24
N THR A 8 -52.53 -24.80 -0.29
CA THR A 8 -51.86 -23.72 -1.08
C THR A 8 -51.99 -22.32 -0.46
N GLY A 9 -50.97 -21.69 0.15
CA GLY A 9 -49.52 -21.88 0.07
C GLY A 9 -48.96 -21.15 -1.14
N LEU A 10 -48.28 -20.01 -0.90
CA LEU A 10 -47.53 -19.12 -1.80
C LEU A 10 -48.29 -17.87 -2.31
N SER A 11 -48.30 -16.79 -1.52
CA SER A 11 -48.41 -15.44 -2.07
C SER A 11 -47.02 -14.94 -2.50
N LEU A 12 -46.77 -15.04 -3.81
CA LEU A 12 -45.66 -14.34 -4.46
C LEU A 12 -45.87 -12.82 -4.33
N SER A 13 -45.20 -12.19 -3.38
CA SER A 13 -44.98 -10.75 -3.40
C SER A 13 -44.06 -10.43 -4.57
N SER A 14 -44.64 -10.08 -5.72
CA SER A 14 -43.90 -9.76 -6.94
C SER A 14 -42.87 -8.63 -6.70
N PRO A 15 -41.61 -8.78 -7.16
CA PRO A 15 -40.57 -7.73 -7.10
C PRO A 15 -40.98 -6.41 -7.78
N ILE A 16 -41.93 -6.49 -8.71
CA ILE A 16 -42.47 -5.37 -9.50
C ILE A 16 -43.23 -4.37 -8.60
N ALA A 17 -43.89 -4.83 -7.54
CA ALA A 17 -44.63 -3.98 -6.60
C ALA A 17 -43.72 -3.23 -5.61
N ALA A 18 -42.48 -3.69 -5.42
CA ALA A 18 -41.44 -2.97 -4.69
C ALA A 18 -40.82 -1.89 -5.59
N PHE A 19 -40.62 -2.20 -6.87
CA PHE A 19 -40.11 -1.25 -7.89
C PHE A 19 -41.07 -0.06 -8.11
N ALA A 20 -42.38 -0.29 -8.18
CA ALA A 20 -43.39 0.76 -8.36
C ALA A 20 -43.55 1.70 -7.15
N ARG A 21 -43.27 1.22 -5.93
CA ARG A 21 -43.28 2.06 -4.71
C ARG A 21 -41.99 2.89 -4.56
N TRP A 22 -40.93 2.54 -5.27
CA TRP A 22 -39.66 3.27 -5.26
C TRP A 22 -39.67 4.47 -6.22
N THR A 23 -40.35 4.37 -7.37
CA THR A 23 -40.43 5.46 -8.36
C THR A 23 -41.13 6.73 -7.84
N SER A 24 -41.93 6.65 -6.77
CA SER A 24 -42.63 7.81 -6.19
C SER A 24 -41.78 8.67 -5.24
N SER A 25 -40.53 8.30 -4.93
CA SER A 25 -39.65 9.10 -4.03
C SER A 25 -38.72 10.09 -4.77
N PHE A 26 -38.82 10.21 -6.10
CA PHE A 26 -37.90 11.01 -6.91
C PHE A 26 -38.22 12.52 -6.88
N ARG A 27 -37.66 13.23 -5.90
CA ARG A 27 -37.58 14.71 -5.94
C ARG A 27 -36.72 15.14 -7.14
N HIS A 28 -37.33 15.84 -8.08
CA HIS A 28 -36.64 16.53 -9.18
C HIS A 28 -35.70 17.63 -8.63
N SER A 29 -34.39 17.40 -8.68
CA SER A 29 -33.39 18.45 -8.40
C SER A 29 -32.72 18.89 -9.72
N ARG A 30 -32.68 20.21 -9.96
CA ARG A 30 -32.20 20.83 -11.20
C ARG A 30 -30.67 20.66 -11.36
N SER A 31 -30.24 19.97 -12.41
CA SER A 31 -28.84 19.49 -12.59
C SER A 31 -27.76 20.57 -12.76
N SER A 32 -28.08 21.78 -13.23
CA SER A 32 -27.05 22.81 -13.51
C SER A 32 -26.40 23.43 -12.26
N ARG A 33 -27.03 23.33 -11.08
CA ARG A 33 -26.48 23.85 -9.81
C ARG A 33 -25.43 22.93 -9.17
N HIS A 34 -25.27 21.70 -9.65
CA HIS A 34 -24.50 20.66 -8.99
C HIS A 34 -23.00 20.71 -9.35
N GLY A 35 -22.67 20.93 -10.62
CA GLY A 35 -21.28 21.11 -11.08
C GLY A 35 -20.61 22.35 -10.49
N ILE A 36 -21.36 23.46 -10.38
CA ILE A 36 -20.90 24.70 -9.75
C ILE A 36 -20.65 24.48 -8.25
N ARG A 37 -21.56 23.78 -7.56
CA ARG A 37 -21.37 23.41 -6.15
C ARG A 37 -20.13 22.54 -5.93
N ARG A 38 -19.79 21.67 -6.89
CA ARG A 38 -18.62 20.79 -6.80
C ARG A 38 -17.30 21.56 -6.84
N THR A 39 -17.13 22.45 -7.82
CA THR A 39 -15.93 23.27 -7.91
C THR A 39 -15.83 24.26 -6.74
N THR A 40 -16.96 24.83 -6.29
CA THR A 40 -16.94 25.71 -5.10
C THR A 40 -16.49 24.98 -3.83
N TRP A 41 -16.81 23.70 -3.68
CA TRP A 41 -16.34 22.90 -2.53
C TRP A 41 -14.86 22.56 -2.61
N GLN A 42 -14.36 22.18 -3.79
CA GLN A 42 -12.93 21.90 -3.99
C GLN A 42 -12.09 23.15 -3.70
N ILE A 43 -12.53 24.29 -4.24
CA ILE A 43 -11.90 25.58 -4.00
C ILE A 43 -12.03 25.98 -2.52
N GLY A 44 -13.20 25.79 -1.90
CA GLY A 44 -13.43 26.08 -0.49
C GLY A 44 -12.54 25.27 0.46
N ALA A 45 -12.35 23.98 0.18
CA ALA A 45 -11.46 23.13 0.97
C ALA A 45 -9.98 23.56 0.81
N ALA A 46 -9.52 23.85 -0.42
CA ALA A 46 -8.18 24.35 -0.66
C ALA A 46 -7.95 25.73 0.00
N LEU A 47 -8.94 26.63 -0.08
CA LEU A 47 -8.91 27.92 0.59
C LEU A 47 -8.89 27.78 2.11
N SER A 48 -9.61 26.81 2.67
CA SER A 48 -9.59 26.57 4.12
C SER A 48 -8.20 26.14 4.60
N ASP A 49 -7.53 25.24 3.89
CA ASP A 49 -6.15 24.84 4.18
C ASP A 49 -5.19 26.04 4.05
N LEU A 50 -5.31 26.81 2.95
CA LEU A 50 -4.50 28.00 2.71
C LEU A 50 -4.64 29.02 3.84
N LEU A 51 -5.89 29.39 4.18
CA LEU A 51 -6.17 30.39 5.21
C LEU A 51 -5.68 29.95 6.58
N LEU A 52 -5.93 28.69 6.97
CA LEU A 52 -5.49 28.18 8.26
C LEU A 52 -3.97 28.17 8.39
N LEU A 53 -3.26 27.75 7.34
CA LEU A 53 -1.80 27.75 7.34
C LEU A 53 -1.21 29.17 7.31
N LEU A 54 -1.83 30.10 6.58
CA LEU A 54 -1.43 31.52 6.59
C LEU A 54 -1.67 32.17 7.96
N VAL A 55 -2.79 31.88 8.61
CA VAL A 55 -3.09 32.36 9.97
C VAL A 55 -2.09 31.77 10.95
N LEU A 56 -1.79 30.47 10.87
CA LEU A 56 -0.77 29.85 11.72
C LEU A 56 0.61 30.51 11.50
N LEU A 57 1.00 30.72 10.25
CA LEU A 57 2.26 31.38 9.91
C LEU A 57 2.33 32.81 10.45
N ALA A 58 1.25 33.59 10.30
CA ALA A 58 1.15 34.95 10.80
C ALA A 58 1.17 35.01 12.34
N LEU A 59 0.49 34.08 13.03
CA LEU A 59 0.52 33.97 14.48
C LEU A 59 1.93 33.65 14.99
N MET A 60 2.61 32.70 14.35
CA MET A 60 3.98 32.34 14.72
C MET A 60 4.96 33.51 14.50
N ALA A 61 4.91 34.14 13.32
CA ALA A 61 5.73 35.32 13.02
C ALA A 61 5.41 36.53 13.94
N GLY A 62 4.14 36.68 14.34
CA GLY A 62 3.69 37.72 15.26
C GLY A 62 4.16 37.48 16.70
N LEU A 63 4.03 36.25 17.21
CA LEU A 63 4.55 35.86 18.52
C LEU A 63 6.06 36.05 18.60
N GLU A 64 6.78 35.76 17.52
CA GLU A 64 8.21 36.02 17.41
C GLU A 64 8.54 37.51 17.44
N SER A 65 7.79 38.32 16.69
CA SER A 65 7.98 39.77 16.68
C SER A 65 7.75 40.37 18.08
N LEU A 66 6.73 39.88 18.80
CA LEU A 66 6.46 40.29 20.18
C LEU A 66 7.57 39.83 21.14
N ALA A 67 7.99 38.56 21.07
CA ALA A 67 9.09 38.05 21.89
C ALA A 67 10.41 38.81 21.64
N GLY A 68 10.69 39.19 20.39
CA GLY A 68 11.85 40.00 20.02
C GLY A 68 11.83 41.40 20.64
N ILE A 69 10.67 42.05 20.64
CA ILE A 69 10.46 43.39 21.23
C ILE A 69 10.66 43.36 22.75
N PHE A 70 10.12 42.35 23.43
CA PHE A 70 10.10 42.30 24.89
C PHE A 70 11.33 41.65 25.54
N VAL A 71 12.03 40.73 24.86
CA VAL A 71 13.02 39.86 25.51
C VAL A 71 14.47 40.15 25.09
N THR A 72 14.76 40.48 23.82
CA THR A 72 16.16 40.39 23.34
C THR A 72 16.76 41.64 22.69
N LYS A 73 16.00 42.70 22.33
CA LYS A 73 16.52 43.87 21.57
C LYS A 73 17.32 43.51 20.29
N ILE A 74 17.26 42.25 19.84
CA ILE A 74 17.95 41.75 18.65
C ILE A 74 16.93 41.74 17.51
N ARG A 75 17.28 42.36 16.37
CA ARG A 75 16.53 42.24 15.13
C ARG A 75 16.70 40.81 14.62
N TRP A 76 15.66 40.00 14.75
CA TRP A 76 15.60 38.67 14.15
C TRP A 76 15.23 38.79 12.66
N GLU A 77 16.00 38.11 11.81
CA GLU A 77 15.71 38.01 10.39
C GLU A 77 14.43 37.19 10.15
N GLN A 78 13.61 37.61 9.19
CA GLN A 78 12.27 37.07 8.95
C GLN A 78 12.29 35.72 8.22
N GLY A 79 13.20 34.79 8.55
CA GLY A 79 13.39 33.52 7.83
C GLY A 79 12.15 32.60 7.83
N LEU A 80 11.27 32.71 8.85
CA LEU A 80 10.05 31.90 8.93
C LEU A 80 9.02 32.25 7.84
N LEU A 81 8.85 33.52 7.49
CA LEU A 81 7.84 33.96 6.51
C LEU A 81 8.07 33.38 5.10
N PRO A 82 9.25 33.57 4.46
CA PRO A 82 9.48 33.04 3.12
C PRO A 82 9.50 31.51 3.11
N PHE A 83 10.10 30.88 4.13
CA PHE A 83 10.10 29.41 4.27
C PHE A 83 8.69 28.84 4.45
N GLY A 84 7.88 29.46 5.31
CA GLY A 84 6.50 29.08 5.57
C GLY A 84 5.62 29.21 4.33
N LEU A 85 5.69 30.34 3.62
CA LEU A 85 4.96 30.57 2.37
C LEU A 85 5.32 29.53 1.30
N LEU A 86 6.62 29.24 1.12
CA LEU A 86 7.08 28.21 0.19
C LEU A 86 6.49 26.84 0.54
N THR A 87 6.52 26.47 1.83
CA THR A 87 5.96 25.20 2.31
C THR A 87 4.46 25.10 2.05
N ILE A 88 3.71 26.18 2.28
CA ILE A 88 2.26 26.26 2.04
C ILE A 88 1.95 26.09 0.55
N LEU A 89 2.66 26.80 -0.33
CA LEU A 89 2.47 26.72 -1.78
C LEU A 89 2.75 25.30 -2.31
N LEU A 90 3.85 24.68 -1.86
CA LEU A 90 4.19 23.31 -2.23
C LEU A 90 3.13 22.32 -1.74
N PHE A 91 2.65 22.47 -0.50
CA PHE A 91 1.60 21.61 0.04
C PHE A 91 0.31 21.71 -0.78
N ILE A 92 -0.20 22.92 -1.03
CA ILE A 92 -1.44 23.14 -1.79
C ILE A 92 -1.29 22.63 -3.22
N GLY A 93 -0.17 22.93 -3.88
CA GLY A 93 0.11 22.47 -5.24
C GLY A 93 0.12 20.95 -5.34
N MET A 94 0.78 20.27 -4.41
CA MET A 94 0.82 18.81 -4.39
C MET A 94 -0.54 18.19 -4.01
N ALA A 95 -1.27 18.78 -3.06
CA ALA A 95 -2.60 18.33 -2.66
C ALA A 95 -3.61 18.47 -3.80
N ALA A 96 -3.53 19.57 -4.54
CA ALA A 96 -4.31 19.80 -5.76
C ALA A 96 -3.94 18.80 -6.87
N ALA A 97 -2.64 18.61 -7.15
CA ALA A 97 -2.16 17.67 -8.17
C ALA A 97 -2.55 16.21 -7.86
N ARG A 98 -2.57 15.83 -6.58
CA ARG A 98 -3.02 14.50 -6.14
C ARG A 98 -4.54 14.37 -6.21
N GLY A 99 -5.28 15.47 -6.27
CA GLY A 99 -6.74 15.50 -6.23
C GLY A 99 -7.32 15.29 -4.82
N ASP A 100 -6.58 15.63 -3.77
CA ASP A 100 -7.03 15.45 -2.37
C ASP A 100 -8.24 16.31 -2.00
N TYR A 101 -8.41 17.45 -2.68
CA TYR A 101 -9.60 18.30 -2.54
C TYR A 101 -10.84 17.77 -3.27
N ALA A 102 -10.71 16.67 -4.04
CA ALA A 102 -11.85 16.10 -4.73
C ALA A 102 -12.85 15.45 -3.75
N GLN A 103 -14.13 15.84 -3.87
CA GLN A 103 -15.22 15.34 -3.02
C GLN A 103 -15.29 13.81 -2.93
N ALA A 104 -15.03 13.11 -4.04
CA ALA A 104 -15.02 11.65 -4.11
C ALA A 104 -13.99 11.02 -3.15
N ARG A 105 -12.82 11.65 -2.97
CA ARG A 105 -11.79 11.16 -2.06
C ARG A 105 -12.14 11.47 -0.61
N GLY A 106 -12.70 12.64 -0.31
CA GLY A 106 -13.15 13.01 1.04
C GLY A 106 -14.27 12.14 1.61
N LEU A 107 -15.12 11.57 0.75
CA LEU A 107 -16.19 10.64 1.14
C LEU A 107 -15.70 9.19 1.24
N SER A 108 -14.66 8.80 0.47
CA SER A 108 -14.09 7.47 0.54
C SER A 108 -13.46 7.16 1.91
N ALA A 109 -13.67 5.92 2.40
CA ALA A 109 -13.03 5.39 3.61
C ALA A 109 -11.49 5.33 3.52
N GLN A 110 -10.93 5.50 2.33
CA GLN A 110 -9.48 5.49 2.06
C GLN A 110 -8.79 6.85 2.28
N SER A 111 -9.51 7.94 2.57
CA SER A 111 -8.88 9.23 2.94
C SER A 111 -8.34 9.18 4.37
N SER A 112 -7.22 8.49 4.55
CA SER A 112 -6.54 8.39 5.83
C SER A 112 -5.85 9.71 6.19
N ASP A 113 -5.98 10.16 7.44
CA ASP A 113 -5.23 11.29 8.01
C ASP A 113 -3.72 11.14 7.76
N SER A 114 -3.24 9.90 7.70
CA SER A 114 -1.85 9.58 7.38
C SER A 114 -1.42 10.04 6.00
N ALA A 115 -2.33 10.15 5.03
CA ALA A 115 -2.02 10.63 3.68
C ALA A 115 -1.71 12.13 3.68
N VAL A 116 -2.51 12.93 4.41
CA VAL A 116 -2.33 14.38 4.56
C VAL A 116 -1.04 14.68 5.30
N LEU A 117 -0.78 13.97 6.41
CA LEU A 117 0.45 14.14 7.19
C LEU A 117 1.72 13.77 6.38
N LYS A 118 1.67 12.70 5.57
CA LYS A 118 2.77 12.34 4.66
C LYS A 118 3.02 13.42 3.62
N LEU A 119 1.94 13.97 3.04
CA LEU A 119 2.04 15.02 2.04
C LEU A 119 2.61 16.32 2.62
N TRP A 120 2.17 16.70 3.83
CA TRP A 120 2.70 17.82 4.59
C TRP A 120 4.19 17.65 4.91
N GLY A 121 4.59 16.48 5.42
CA GLY A 121 6.01 16.18 5.66
C GLY A 121 6.85 16.24 4.39
N MET A 122 6.33 15.75 3.27
CA MET A 122 7.02 15.84 1.97
C MET A 122 7.15 17.29 1.48
N ALA A 123 6.11 18.12 1.65
CA ALA A 123 6.14 19.55 1.33
C ALA A 123 7.20 20.28 2.14
N PHE A 124 7.27 19.98 3.45
CA PHE A 124 8.25 20.55 4.35
C PHE A 124 9.69 20.14 3.98
N CYS A 125 9.94 18.86 3.71
CA CYS A 125 11.27 18.40 3.29
C CYS A 125 11.70 19.05 1.97
N LEU A 126 10.77 19.17 1.01
CA LEU A 126 11.03 19.83 -0.26
C LEU A 126 11.29 21.33 -0.08
N ALA A 127 10.51 22.01 0.76
CA ALA A 127 10.72 23.41 1.12
C ALA A 127 12.05 23.63 1.83
N ALA A 128 12.48 22.71 2.72
CA ALA A 128 13.77 22.79 3.38
C ALA A 128 14.93 22.61 2.39
N THR A 129 14.79 21.69 1.44
CA THR A 129 15.79 21.48 0.39
C THR A 129 15.88 22.69 -0.54
N LEU A 130 14.75 23.19 -1.04
CA LEU A 130 14.71 24.37 -1.89
C LEU A 130 15.14 25.64 -1.14
N GLY A 131 14.71 25.80 0.10
CA GLY A 131 15.09 26.91 0.97
C GLY A 131 16.59 26.95 1.22
N PHE A 132 17.26 25.80 1.32
CA PHE A 132 18.72 25.73 1.40
C PHE A 132 19.38 26.30 0.14
N PHE A 133 18.94 25.87 -1.06
CA PHE A 133 19.49 26.37 -2.32
C PHE A 133 19.15 27.84 -2.62
N LEU A 134 18.01 28.31 -2.15
CA LEU A 134 17.53 29.67 -2.35
C LEU A 134 17.96 30.63 -1.23
N ALA A 135 18.80 30.18 -0.29
CA ALA A 135 19.21 30.93 0.90
C ALA A 135 18.04 31.46 1.76
N LEU A 136 16.88 30.79 1.71
CA LEU A 136 15.68 31.14 2.49
C LEU A 136 15.72 30.60 3.93
N LEU A 137 16.74 29.82 4.29
CA LEU A 137 16.94 29.31 5.65
C LEU A 137 17.73 30.30 6.54
N GLU A 138 18.25 31.38 5.95
CA GLU A 138 18.88 32.46 6.71
C GLU A 138 17.85 33.08 7.67
N GLY A 139 18.21 33.17 8.96
CA GLY A 139 17.31 33.62 10.02
C GLY A 139 16.30 32.59 10.53
N LEU A 140 16.17 31.41 9.94
CA LEU A 140 15.23 30.38 10.40
C LEU A 140 15.81 29.57 11.57
N SER A 141 15.22 29.71 12.75
CA SER A 141 15.54 28.85 13.89
C SER A 141 14.96 27.45 13.73
N ARG A 142 15.73 26.44 14.15
CA ARG A 142 15.32 25.03 14.16
C ARG A 142 14.03 24.79 14.94
N LEU A 143 13.83 25.56 16.01
CA LEU A 143 12.61 25.49 16.82
C LEU A 143 11.39 26.01 16.04
N GLN A 144 11.57 27.06 15.24
CA GLN A 144 10.50 27.62 14.40
C GLN A 144 10.12 26.63 13.29
N ALA A 145 11.12 26.06 12.63
CA ALA A 145 10.91 25.04 11.62
C ALA A 145 10.18 23.81 12.19
N LEU A 146 10.61 23.30 13.36
CA LEU A 146 9.98 22.14 14.01
C LEU A 146 8.56 22.44 14.51
N SER A 147 8.34 23.59 15.13
CA SER A 147 7.01 23.99 15.59
C SER A 147 6.05 24.19 14.43
N PHE A 148 6.50 24.81 13.32
CA PHE A 148 5.68 24.97 12.11
C PHE A 148 5.30 23.61 11.50
N LEU A 149 6.24 22.66 11.45
CA LEU A 149 5.96 21.29 11.01
C LEU A 149 4.89 20.61 11.88
N LEU A 150 5.01 20.69 13.21
CA LEU A 150 4.10 20.01 14.14
C LEU A 150 2.72 20.66 14.17
N PHE A 151 2.65 21.98 14.40
CA PHE A 151 1.38 22.70 14.47
C PHE A 151 0.66 22.70 13.11
N GLY A 152 1.39 22.86 12.00
CA GLY A 152 0.83 22.77 10.66
C GLY A 152 0.18 21.40 10.41
N GLY A 153 0.87 20.32 10.80
CA GLY A 153 0.32 18.97 10.69
C GLY A 153 -0.95 18.75 11.51
N VAL A 154 -1.00 19.27 12.74
CA VAL A 154 -2.19 19.19 13.61
C VAL A 154 -3.36 19.99 13.02
N VAL A 155 -3.12 21.24 12.61
CA VAL A 155 -4.15 22.12 12.03
C VAL A 155 -4.74 21.49 10.76
N LEU A 156 -3.90 20.96 9.87
CA LEU A 156 -4.35 20.27 8.65
C LEU A 156 -5.16 19.00 8.96
N ALA A 157 -4.70 18.18 9.91
CA ALA A 157 -5.42 16.97 10.30
C ALA A 157 -6.81 17.31 10.87
N LEU A 158 -6.90 18.34 11.73
CA LEU A 158 -8.17 18.81 12.28
C LEU A 158 -9.07 19.40 11.18
N ASN A 159 -8.52 20.22 10.28
CA ASN A 159 -9.30 20.79 9.18
C ASN A 159 -9.87 19.70 8.27
N HIS A 160 -9.06 18.71 7.87
CA HIS A 160 -9.52 17.60 7.02
C HIS A 160 -10.53 16.70 7.74
N ARG A 161 -10.45 16.53 9.06
CA ARG A 161 -11.52 15.89 9.85
C ARG A 161 -12.80 16.71 9.85
N LEU A 162 -12.70 18.02 10.06
CA LEU A 162 -13.85 18.93 10.07
C LEU A 162 -14.52 18.99 8.70
N VAL A 163 -13.75 19.19 7.63
CA VAL A 163 -14.24 19.19 6.24
C VAL A 163 -14.94 17.88 5.93
N ARG A 164 -14.37 16.72 6.28
CA ARG A 164 -15.05 15.43 6.10
C ARG A 164 -16.32 15.30 6.94
N HIS A 165 -16.32 15.77 8.18
CA HIS A 165 -17.50 15.76 9.03
C HIS A 165 -18.63 16.63 8.42
N CYS A 166 -18.31 17.84 7.98
CA CYS A 166 -19.25 18.73 7.28
C CYS A 166 -19.74 18.12 5.96
N LEU A 167 -18.85 17.52 5.18
CA LEU A 167 -19.21 16.83 3.94
C LEU A 167 -20.16 15.65 4.20
N ARG A 168 -19.92 14.83 5.22
CA ARG A 168 -20.82 13.74 5.61
C ARG A 168 -22.16 14.26 6.10
N ALA A 169 -22.16 15.29 6.94
CA ALA A 169 -23.38 15.90 7.49
C ALA A 169 -24.25 16.58 6.41
N GLU A 170 -23.66 17.13 5.35
CA GLU A 170 -24.41 17.70 4.22
C GLU A 170 -24.79 16.64 3.17
N ALA A 171 -24.05 15.52 3.09
CA ALA A 171 -24.40 14.39 2.24
C ALA A 171 -25.65 13.67 2.77
N THR A 172 -25.75 13.43 4.08
CA THR A 172 -26.94 12.82 4.71
C THR A 172 -28.18 13.69 4.61
N LYS A 173 -28.03 15.01 4.50
CA LYS A 173 -29.13 15.97 4.27
C LYS A 173 -29.55 16.08 2.81
N GLY A 174 -28.93 15.34 1.89
CA GLY A 174 -29.21 15.38 0.45
C GLY A 174 -28.88 16.70 -0.24
N ARG A 175 -28.03 17.54 0.37
CA ARG A 175 -27.68 18.88 -0.13
C ARG A 175 -26.39 18.93 -0.95
N LEU A 176 -25.56 17.88 -0.83
CA LEU A 176 -24.37 17.65 -1.64
C LEU A 176 -24.70 16.80 -2.87
N SER A 177 -24.05 17.12 -3.98
CA SER A 177 -24.19 16.36 -5.23
C SER A 177 -23.52 15.01 -5.06
N LEU A 178 -24.29 13.99 -4.70
CA LEU A 178 -23.88 12.60 -4.94
C LEU A 178 -23.68 12.44 -6.45
N ARG A 179 -22.61 11.75 -6.87
CA ARG A 179 -22.45 11.42 -8.30
C ARG A 179 -23.62 10.57 -8.74
N ARG A 180 -24.39 11.06 -9.70
CA ARG A 180 -25.61 10.39 -10.17
C ARG A 180 -25.22 9.30 -11.15
N ILE A 181 -25.42 8.06 -10.75
CA ILE A 181 -25.00 6.89 -11.51
C ILE A 181 -26.19 6.21 -12.16
N PHE A 182 -26.01 5.81 -13.41
CA PHE A 182 -26.93 4.98 -14.16
C PHE A 182 -26.25 3.62 -14.43
N LEU A 183 -26.88 2.53 -14.01
CA LEU A 183 -26.34 1.18 -14.20
C LEU A 183 -26.97 0.54 -15.43
N VAL A 184 -26.17 -0.18 -16.22
CA VAL A 184 -26.64 -0.97 -17.36
C VAL A 184 -25.91 -2.29 -17.38
N GLY A 185 -26.62 -3.40 -17.46
CA GLY A 185 -25.97 -4.69 -17.45
C GLY A 185 -26.95 -5.83 -17.21
N TYR A 186 -26.40 -7.02 -17.01
CA TYR A 186 -27.20 -8.17 -16.61
C TYR A 186 -27.64 -8.05 -15.15
N GLU A 187 -28.78 -8.67 -14.81
CA GLU A 187 -29.40 -8.58 -13.49
C GLU A 187 -28.44 -9.01 -12.36
N ASN A 188 -27.70 -10.10 -12.58
CA ASN A 188 -26.73 -10.63 -11.64
C ASN A 188 -25.56 -9.69 -11.35
N GLU A 189 -25.02 -9.01 -12.37
CA GLU A 189 -23.92 -8.04 -12.21
C GLU A 189 -24.41 -6.74 -11.52
N ILE A 190 -25.63 -6.29 -11.85
CA ILE A 190 -26.25 -5.14 -11.18
C ILE A 190 -26.52 -5.44 -9.70
N ALA A 191 -27.08 -6.61 -9.39
CA ALA A 191 -27.32 -7.04 -8.02
C ALA A 191 -26.01 -7.14 -7.22
N ALA A 192 -24.97 -7.75 -7.81
CA ALA A 192 -23.65 -7.85 -7.18
C ALA A 192 -23.06 -6.46 -6.87
N PHE A 193 -23.22 -5.49 -7.79
CA PHE A 193 -22.79 -4.11 -7.56
C PHE A 193 -23.54 -3.43 -6.42
N GLN A 194 -24.84 -3.70 -6.28
CA GLN A 194 -25.69 -3.10 -5.25
C GLN A 194 -25.44 -3.68 -3.85
N ASP A 195 -25.31 -5.01 -3.74
CA ASP A 195 -25.08 -5.69 -2.45
C ASP A 195 -23.77 -5.28 -1.77
N HIS A 196 -22.77 -4.86 -2.55
CA HIS A 196 -21.43 -4.54 -2.06
C HIS A 196 -21.17 -3.05 -1.90
N GLN A 197 -22.09 -2.19 -2.36
CA GLN A 197 -22.03 -0.77 -2.07
C GLN A 197 -22.92 -0.42 -0.89
N ASP A 198 -22.29 -0.08 0.24
CA ASP A 198 -22.93 0.77 1.24
C ASP A 198 -23.34 2.08 0.55
N ALA A 199 -24.61 2.18 0.15
CA ALA A 199 -25.18 3.33 -0.54
C ALA A 199 -24.98 4.65 0.22
N ASP A 200 -24.67 4.58 1.51
CA ASP A 200 -24.43 5.72 2.39
C ASP A 200 -22.96 6.17 2.48
N VAL A 201 -22.00 5.40 1.96
CA VAL A 201 -20.56 5.64 2.21
C VAL A 201 -19.81 6.19 0.98
N THR A 202 -20.29 5.97 -0.24
CA THR A 202 -19.47 6.22 -1.45
C THR A 202 -19.67 7.59 -2.12
N GLY A 203 -20.59 8.43 -1.65
CA GLY A 203 -20.84 9.72 -2.31
C GLY A 203 -21.47 9.58 -3.71
N MET A 204 -22.08 8.43 -3.99
CA MET A 204 -22.73 8.08 -5.25
C MET A 204 -24.22 7.85 -5.01
N GLN A 205 -25.05 8.20 -5.99
CA GLN A 205 -26.49 7.95 -5.95
C GLN A 205 -26.89 7.20 -7.21
N ILE A 206 -27.35 5.96 -7.04
CA ILE A 206 -27.92 5.18 -8.14
C ILE A 206 -29.27 5.83 -8.49
N VAL A 207 -29.35 6.44 -9.67
CA VAL A 207 -30.58 7.08 -10.15
C VAL A 207 -31.54 6.03 -10.71
N THR A 208 -31.01 5.06 -11.45
CA THR A 208 -31.76 3.91 -11.96
C THR A 208 -30.79 2.84 -12.48
N ALA A 209 -31.33 1.66 -12.75
CA ALA A 209 -30.62 0.55 -13.38
C ALA A 209 -31.47 0.02 -14.55
N SER A 210 -30.83 -0.24 -15.69
CA SER A 210 -31.46 -0.86 -16.86
C SER A 210 -30.90 -2.26 -17.05
N VAL A 211 -31.76 -3.26 -16.91
CA VAL A 211 -31.40 -4.67 -17.06
C VAL A 211 -31.43 -5.04 -18.54
N LEU A 212 -30.36 -5.67 -19.02
CA LEU A 212 -30.28 -6.27 -20.35
C LEU A 212 -30.86 -7.68 -20.28
N ARG A 213 -31.91 -7.95 -21.08
CA ARG A 213 -32.63 -9.23 -21.01
C ARG A 213 -31.97 -10.34 -21.85
N GLY A 214 -31.11 -9.96 -22.79
CA GLY A 214 -30.40 -10.89 -23.66
C GLY A 214 -30.08 -10.25 -25.01
N ARG A 215 -29.45 -11.04 -25.89
CA ARG A 215 -28.98 -10.55 -27.20
C ARG A 215 -30.11 -10.19 -28.16
N GLU A 216 -31.19 -10.97 -28.15
CA GLU A 216 -32.33 -10.77 -29.07
C GLU A 216 -33.07 -9.45 -28.82
N SER A 217 -33.13 -8.98 -27.57
CA SER A 217 -33.78 -7.73 -27.18
C SER A 217 -32.80 -6.57 -26.95
N LEU A 218 -31.51 -6.77 -27.19
CA LEU A 218 -30.45 -5.83 -26.80
C LEU A 218 -30.66 -4.44 -27.41
N GLU A 219 -31.06 -4.37 -28.67
CA GLU A 219 -31.26 -3.09 -29.35
C GLU A 219 -32.38 -2.27 -28.71
N ASP A 220 -33.51 -2.91 -28.39
CA ASP A 220 -34.66 -2.25 -27.77
C ASP A 220 -34.37 -1.88 -26.31
N ASP A 221 -33.70 -2.76 -25.57
CA ASP A 221 -33.24 -2.51 -24.20
C ASP A 221 -32.31 -1.29 -24.15
N LEU A 222 -31.36 -1.18 -25.10
CA LEU A 222 -30.43 -0.06 -25.18
C LEU A 222 -31.11 1.25 -25.62
N LYS A 223 -32.08 1.20 -26.54
CA LYS A 223 -32.87 2.38 -26.92
C LYS A 223 -33.63 2.94 -25.72
N LEU A 224 -34.30 2.07 -24.96
CA LEU A 224 -35.02 2.45 -23.74
C LEU A 224 -34.06 3.00 -22.67
N ALA A 225 -32.94 2.31 -22.45
CA ALA A 225 -31.94 2.71 -21.47
C ALA A 225 -31.31 4.07 -21.81
N ALA A 226 -30.94 4.30 -23.08
CA ALA A 226 -30.39 5.57 -23.55
C ALA A 226 -31.41 6.72 -23.46
N ALA A 227 -32.69 6.47 -23.78
CA ALA A 227 -33.75 7.46 -23.62
C ALA A 227 -33.92 7.84 -22.13
N THR A 228 -33.93 6.84 -21.26
CA THR A 228 -34.04 7.03 -19.80
C THR A 228 -32.83 7.78 -19.24
N ALA A 229 -31.62 7.44 -19.69
CA ALA A 229 -30.40 8.14 -19.31
C ALA A 229 -30.43 9.62 -19.74
N ARG A 230 -30.93 9.93 -20.95
CA ARG A 230 -31.09 11.33 -21.40
C ARG A 230 -32.09 12.12 -20.56
N LEU A 231 -33.19 11.48 -20.15
CA LEU A 231 -34.19 12.09 -19.27
C LEU A 231 -33.61 12.39 -17.89
N LEU A 232 -32.94 11.39 -17.31
CA LEU A 232 -32.45 11.45 -15.93
C LEU A 232 -31.17 12.27 -15.78
N ARG A 233 -30.39 12.44 -16.86
CA ARG A 233 -29.11 13.17 -16.89
C ARG A 233 -28.15 12.69 -15.78
N PRO A 234 -27.69 11.43 -15.83
CA PRO A 234 -26.68 10.93 -14.91
C PRO A 234 -25.32 11.58 -15.18
N ASP A 235 -24.46 11.60 -14.17
CA ASP A 235 -23.06 12.05 -14.30
C ASP A 235 -22.17 10.93 -14.85
N ASP A 236 -22.44 9.69 -14.42
CA ASP A 236 -21.66 8.51 -14.76
C ASP A 236 -22.59 7.35 -15.17
N ILE A 237 -22.22 6.58 -16.19
CA ILE A 237 -22.91 5.39 -16.66
C ILE A 237 -21.96 4.20 -16.50
N PHE A 238 -22.39 3.16 -15.79
CA PHE A 238 -21.62 1.93 -15.62
C PHE A 238 -22.22 0.81 -16.46
N ILE A 239 -21.43 0.28 -17.39
CA ILE A 239 -21.74 -0.94 -18.14
C ILE A 239 -21.19 -2.12 -17.35
N LEU A 240 -22.09 -2.89 -16.74
CA LEU A 240 -21.84 -4.05 -15.89
C LEU A 240 -22.10 -5.33 -16.69
N VAL A 241 -21.15 -5.66 -17.56
CA VAL A 241 -21.20 -6.82 -18.46
C VAL A 241 -19.86 -7.55 -18.36
N PRO A 242 -19.84 -8.90 -18.37
CA PRO A 242 -18.59 -9.65 -18.38
C PRO A 242 -17.67 -9.20 -19.51
N TRP A 243 -16.40 -8.94 -19.22
CA TRP A 243 -15.44 -8.41 -20.21
C TRP A 243 -15.20 -9.32 -21.43
N GLY A 244 -15.60 -10.60 -21.35
CA GLY A 244 -15.55 -11.53 -22.48
C GLY A 244 -16.70 -11.36 -23.50
N ASP A 245 -17.75 -10.61 -23.18
CA ASP A 245 -18.93 -10.43 -24.05
C ASP A 245 -18.81 -9.12 -24.87
N SER A 246 -17.79 -9.06 -25.73
CA SER A 246 -17.55 -7.88 -26.59
C SER A 246 -18.73 -7.54 -27.49
N GLU A 247 -19.49 -8.56 -27.91
CA GLU A 247 -20.68 -8.43 -28.74
C GLU A 247 -21.80 -7.63 -28.06
N THR A 248 -21.83 -7.59 -26.73
CA THR A 248 -22.79 -6.78 -25.95
C THR A 248 -22.18 -5.44 -25.54
N ILE A 249 -20.88 -5.41 -25.22
CA ILE A 249 -20.16 -4.21 -24.80
C ILE A 249 -20.15 -3.15 -25.91
N ASP A 250 -19.84 -3.51 -27.15
CA ASP A 250 -19.72 -2.56 -28.25
C ASP A 250 -21.04 -1.84 -28.57
N PRO A 251 -22.20 -2.52 -28.64
CA PRO A 251 -23.50 -1.89 -28.71
C PRO A 251 -23.81 -0.98 -27.52
N CYS A 252 -23.53 -1.41 -26.28
CA CYS A 252 -23.71 -0.58 -25.09
C CYS A 252 -22.91 0.73 -25.20
N VAL A 253 -21.61 0.63 -25.48
CA VAL A 253 -20.72 1.79 -25.63
C VAL A 253 -21.24 2.71 -26.73
N SER A 254 -21.63 2.17 -27.88
CA SER A 254 -22.16 2.93 -29.01
C SER A 254 -23.47 3.67 -28.68
N ALA A 255 -24.37 3.02 -27.94
CA ALA A 255 -25.65 3.60 -27.52
C ALA A 255 -25.45 4.78 -26.55
N PHE A 256 -24.54 4.64 -25.59
CA PHE A 256 -24.31 5.66 -24.56
C PHE A 256 -23.28 6.73 -24.94
N ARG A 257 -22.49 6.54 -26.00
CA ARG A 257 -21.53 7.56 -26.49
C ARG A 257 -22.19 8.89 -26.86
N ARG A 258 -23.49 8.88 -27.19
CA ARG A 258 -24.30 10.06 -27.49
C ARG A 258 -24.95 10.70 -26.26
N VAL A 259 -24.77 10.12 -25.08
CA VAL A 259 -25.24 10.66 -23.81
C VAL A 259 -24.07 11.42 -23.17
N PRO A 260 -24.26 12.68 -22.74
CA PRO A 260 -23.19 13.48 -22.15
C PRO A 260 -22.92 13.08 -20.70
N ALA A 261 -22.48 11.84 -20.49
CA ALA A 261 -22.12 11.25 -19.21
C ALA A 261 -20.79 10.49 -19.33
N ALA A 262 -20.04 10.39 -18.24
CA ALA A 262 -18.82 9.59 -18.22
C ALA A 262 -19.19 8.10 -18.31
N LEU A 263 -18.56 7.37 -19.23
CA LEU A 263 -18.85 5.95 -19.44
C LEU A 263 -17.76 5.10 -18.78
N HIS A 264 -18.19 4.14 -17.95
CA HIS A 264 -17.32 3.22 -17.23
C HIS A 264 -17.67 1.78 -17.61
N LEU A 265 -16.64 0.97 -17.86
CA LEU A 265 -16.79 -0.47 -18.05
C LEU A 265 -16.44 -1.16 -16.74
N GLY A 266 -17.40 -1.86 -16.14
CA GLY A 266 -17.23 -2.62 -14.90
C GLY A 266 -17.48 -4.11 -15.13
N SER A 267 -16.76 -4.94 -14.40
CA SER A 267 -17.13 -6.34 -14.18
C SER A 267 -16.84 -6.64 -12.71
N GLU A 268 -17.90 -6.72 -11.90
CA GLU A 268 -17.76 -6.90 -10.45
C GLU A 268 -17.16 -8.27 -10.14
N ASN A 269 -17.51 -9.30 -10.91
CA ASN A 269 -16.93 -10.64 -10.71
C ASN A 269 -15.42 -10.71 -11.01
N ALA A 270 -14.94 -10.05 -12.06
CA ALA A 270 -13.52 -10.05 -12.43
C ALA A 270 -12.69 -9.16 -11.49
N LEU A 271 -13.20 -7.97 -11.15
CA LEU A 271 -12.54 -7.04 -10.23
C LEU A 271 -12.55 -7.56 -8.79
N ARG A 272 -13.58 -8.30 -8.36
CA ARG A 272 -13.63 -8.96 -7.04
C ARG A 272 -12.53 -9.99 -6.86
N ARG A 273 -12.25 -10.80 -7.89
CA ARG A 273 -11.23 -11.85 -7.80
C ARG A 273 -9.81 -11.27 -7.71
N TYR A 274 -9.60 -10.08 -8.26
CA TYR A 274 -8.31 -9.42 -8.30
C TYR A 274 -8.43 -7.97 -7.82
N SER A 275 -8.74 -7.79 -6.53
CA SER A 275 -9.02 -6.49 -5.92
C SER A 275 -7.90 -5.46 -6.04
N ASP A 276 -6.65 -5.93 -6.15
CA ASP A 276 -5.46 -5.09 -6.31
C ASP A 276 -5.05 -4.88 -7.77
N ALA A 277 -5.84 -5.40 -8.73
CA ALA A 277 -5.52 -5.29 -10.15
C ALA A 277 -5.50 -3.83 -10.60
N ARG A 278 -4.48 -3.46 -11.38
CA ARG A 278 -4.31 -2.11 -11.90
C ARG A 278 -4.37 -2.13 -13.42
N VAL A 279 -5.10 -1.17 -13.99
CA VAL A 279 -5.06 -0.90 -15.43
C VAL A 279 -3.70 -0.28 -15.75
N VAL A 280 -2.93 -0.97 -16.59
CA VAL A 280 -1.63 -0.50 -17.07
C VAL A 280 -1.70 -0.38 -18.58
N LYS A 281 -1.27 0.78 -19.09
CA LYS A 281 -1.10 1.01 -20.52
C LYS A 281 0.40 0.94 -20.84
N MET A 282 0.82 -0.08 -21.56
CA MET A 282 2.20 -0.34 -21.93
C MET A 282 2.33 -0.16 -23.45
N GLY A 283 2.62 1.08 -23.87
CA GLY A 283 2.57 1.47 -25.28
C GLY A 283 1.13 1.42 -25.84
N SER A 284 0.91 0.59 -26.85
CA SER A 284 -0.41 0.33 -27.44
C SER A 284 -1.22 -0.73 -26.69
N LEU A 285 -0.56 -1.52 -25.83
CA LEU A 285 -1.23 -2.58 -25.07
C LEU A 285 -1.86 -1.99 -23.81
N ALA A 286 -3.14 -2.28 -23.60
CA ALA A 286 -3.82 -2.07 -22.32
C ALA A 286 -4.00 -3.45 -21.66
N GLY A 287 -3.58 -3.57 -20.41
CA GLY A 287 -3.67 -4.80 -19.66
C GLY A 287 -4.03 -4.55 -18.20
N LEU A 288 -4.32 -5.64 -17.50
CA LEU A 288 -4.54 -5.63 -16.06
C LEU A 288 -3.40 -6.35 -15.38
N THR A 289 -2.65 -5.61 -14.58
CA THR A 289 -1.61 -6.18 -13.73
C THR A 289 -2.26 -6.69 -12.45
N ILE A 290 -2.31 -8.01 -12.27
CA ILE A 290 -2.86 -8.67 -11.08
C ILE A 290 -1.80 -8.72 -9.97
N GLU A 291 -0.58 -9.12 -10.33
CA GLU A 291 0.56 -9.16 -9.42
C GLU A 291 1.76 -8.45 -10.06
N GLN A 292 2.52 -7.71 -9.26
CA GLN A 292 3.74 -7.06 -9.71
C GLN A 292 4.87 -7.36 -8.71
N PRO A 293 6.04 -7.85 -9.17
CA PRO A 293 7.23 -7.87 -8.32
C PRO A 293 7.60 -6.45 -7.90
N TRP A 294 8.40 -6.31 -6.84
CA TRP A 294 8.83 -4.98 -6.40
C TRP A 294 9.56 -4.26 -7.54
N SER A 295 9.10 -3.07 -7.90
CA SER A 295 9.73 -2.25 -8.94
C SER A 295 9.94 -0.80 -8.50
N GLY A 296 10.93 -0.14 -9.09
CA GLY A 296 11.18 1.29 -8.92
C GLY A 296 11.58 1.68 -7.50
N ALA A 297 10.87 2.65 -6.92
CA ALA A 297 11.22 3.29 -5.65
C ALA A 297 11.32 2.32 -4.46
N LYS A 298 10.50 1.25 -4.41
CA LYS A 298 10.57 0.25 -3.32
C LYS A 298 11.92 -0.46 -3.31
N VAL A 299 12.39 -0.91 -4.47
CA VAL A 299 13.68 -1.60 -4.61
C VAL A 299 14.83 -0.69 -4.23
N VAL A 300 14.80 0.58 -4.68
CA VAL A 300 15.81 1.57 -4.33
C VAL A 300 15.80 1.87 -2.83
N ALA A 301 14.63 2.15 -2.24
CA ALA A 301 14.52 2.43 -0.80
C ALA A 301 15.02 1.26 0.05
N LYS A 302 14.60 0.03 -0.29
CA LYS A 302 15.07 -1.19 0.36
C LYS A 302 16.58 -1.35 0.24
N ARG A 303 17.12 -1.15 -0.96
CA ARG A 303 18.55 -1.30 -1.23
C ARG A 303 19.39 -0.28 -0.46
N SER A 304 18.97 0.99 -0.46
CA SER A 304 19.66 2.04 0.29
C SER A 304 19.63 1.78 1.79
N PHE A 305 18.49 1.35 2.33
CA PHE A 305 18.36 0.97 3.75
C PHE A 305 19.30 -0.20 4.11
N ASP A 306 19.26 -1.28 3.32
CA ASP A 306 20.10 -2.46 3.56
C ASP A 306 21.59 -2.12 3.50
N SER A 307 22.02 -1.33 2.50
CA SER A 307 23.43 -0.95 2.34
C SER A 307 23.91 -0.06 3.48
N LEU A 308 23.12 0.92 3.89
CA LEU A 308 23.46 1.82 5.00
C LEU A 308 23.59 1.04 6.32
N MET A 309 22.59 0.24 6.65
CA MET A 309 22.55 -0.52 7.89
C MET A 309 23.62 -1.62 7.94
N ALA A 310 23.87 -2.31 6.82
CA ALA A 310 24.96 -3.30 6.75
C ALA A 310 26.34 -2.65 6.88
N THR A 311 26.56 -1.47 6.27
CA THR A 311 27.83 -0.73 6.41
C THR A 311 28.06 -0.34 7.87
N LEU A 312 27.05 0.23 8.52
CA LEU A 312 27.14 0.61 9.94
C LEU A 312 27.40 -0.61 10.83
N ALA A 313 26.69 -1.71 10.61
CA ALA A 313 26.89 -2.95 11.35
C ALA A 313 28.30 -3.52 11.15
N LEU A 314 28.83 -3.51 9.93
CA LEU A 314 30.19 -4.00 9.66
C LEU A 314 31.26 -3.13 10.33
N LEU A 315 31.11 -1.81 10.33
CA LEU A 315 32.04 -0.91 11.02
C LEU A 315 32.03 -1.16 12.54
N LEU A 316 30.85 -1.30 13.15
CA LEU A 316 30.70 -1.57 14.57
C LEU A 316 31.21 -2.97 14.96
N LEU A 317 31.02 -3.96 14.11
CA LEU A 317 31.41 -5.35 14.36
C LEU A 317 32.82 -5.70 13.88
N ALA A 318 33.54 -4.78 13.24
CA ALA A 318 34.90 -5.02 12.74
C ALA A 318 35.87 -5.54 13.83
N PRO A 319 35.89 -5.00 15.07
CA PRO A 319 36.73 -5.54 16.13
C PRO A 319 36.38 -6.99 16.49
N LEU A 320 35.08 -7.31 16.54
CA LEU A 320 34.59 -8.67 16.79
C LEU A 320 35.03 -9.63 15.68
N PHE A 321 34.95 -9.20 14.41
CA PHE A 321 35.35 -10.01 13.26
C PHE A 321 36.84 -10.35 13.32
N ALA A 322 37.69 -9.40 13.74
CA ALA A 322 39.12 -9.64 13.94
C ALA A 322 39.39 -10.68 15.04
N VAL A 323 38.74 -10.54 16.20
CA VAL A 323 38.88 -11.50 17.32
C VAL A 323 38.41 -12.90 16.92
N VAL A 324 37.26 -13.01 16.26
CA VAL A 324 36.72 -14.29 15.77
C VAL A 324 37.65 -14.90 14.71
N ALA A 325 38.19 -14.10 13.80
CA ALA A 325 39.12 -14.55 12.77
C ALA A 325 40.40 -15.16 13.37
N ILE A 326 40.99 -14.50 14.38
CA ILE A 326 42.14 -15.01 15.12
C ILE A 326 41.76 -16.32 15.83
N GLY A 327 40.63 -16.35 16.53
CA GLY A 327 40.15 -17.55 17.21
C GLY A 327 39.98 -18.75 16.27
N ILE A 328 39.43 -18.54 15.08
CA ILE A 328 39.25 -19.62 14.08
C ILE A 328 40.61 -20.14 13.58
N LYS A 329 41.57 -19.25 13.36
CA LYS A 329 42.94 -19.61 12.94
C LYS A 329 43.70 -20.39 14.00
N LEU A 330 43.43 -20.14 15.28
CA LEU A 330 44.00 -20.89 16.40
C LEU A 330 43.29 -22.24 16.64
N ASP A 331 41.97 -22.32 16.39
CA ASP A 331 41.17 -23.53 16.63
C ASP A 331 41.27 -24.57 15.49
N SER A 332 41.48 -24.14 14.23
CA SER A 332 41.59 -25.06 13.08
C SER A 332 42.39 -24.50 11.90
N ALA A 333 43.13 -25.36 11.19
CA ALA A 333 43.85 -24.97 9.97
C ALA A 333 42.89 -24.74 8.79
N GLY A 334 42.92 -23.56 8.16
CA GLY A 334 42.11 -23.23 6.98
C GLY A 334 41.72 -21.75 6.87
N PRO A 335 40.80 -21.39 5.94
CA PRO A 335 40.28 -20.04 5.80
C PRO A 335 39.31 -19.70 6.94
N VAL A 336 39.24 -18.42 7.29
CA VAL A 336 38.33 -17.89 8.32
C VAL A 336 36.88 -17.95 7.85
N LEU A 337 36.66 -17.63 6.57
CA LEU A 337 35.34 -17.64 5.95
C LEU A 337 35.06 -18.96 5.24
N PHE A 338 33.89 -19.50 5.51
CA PHE A 338 33.26 -20.58 4.76
C PHE A 338 32.33 -20.00 3.69
N ARG A 339 32.31 -20.62 2.51
CA ARG A 339 31.48 -20.23 1.37
C ARG A 339 30.62 -21.41 0.96
N GLN A 340 29.35 -21.17 0.67
CA GLN A 340 28.43 -22.19 0.18
C GLN A 340 27.48 -21.63 -0.88
N ARG A 341 27.17 -22.39 -1.93
CA ARG A 341 26.22 -21.94 -2.96
C ARG A 341 24.76 -22.01 -2.48
N ARG A 342 23.99 -20.99 -2.84
CA ARG A 342 22.57 -20.77 -2.49
C ARG A 342 21.84 -20.10 -3.65
N TYR A 343 20.53 -20.29 -3.75
CA TYR A 343 19.71 -19.51 -4.69
C TYR A 343 19.30 -18.17 -4.09
N GLY A 344 19.49 -17.11 -4.87
CA GLY A 344 19.19 -15.73 -4.52
C GLY A 344 17.94 -15.19 -5.18
N PHE A 345 17.97 -13.88 -5.45
CA PHE A 345 16.97 -13.22 -6.27
C PHE A 345 16.93 -13.85 -7.67
N ASN A 346 15.74 -14.01 -8.23
CA ASN A 346 15.51 -14.60 -9.55
C ASN A 346 16.15 -15.99 -9.74
N GLN A 347 16.28 -16.77 -8.66
CA GLN A 347 16.95 -18.08 -8.65
C GLN A 347 18.43 -18.03 -9.11
N GLU A 348 19.08 -16.87 -9.05
CA GLU A 348 20.50 -16.77 -9.39
C GLU A 348 21.37 -17.35 -8.27
N PRO A 349 22.34 -18.23 -8.58
CA PRO A 349 23.20 -18.82 -7.56
C PRO A 349 24.22 -17.79 -7.07
N PHE A 350 24.36 -17.67 -5.75
CA PHE A 350 25.38 -16.83 -5.10
C PHE A 350 26.11 -17.60 -3.99
N ALA A 351 27.27 -17.09 -3.57
CA ALA A 351 28.06 -17.69 -2.49
C ALA A 351 27.78 -16.97 -1.16
N ILE A 352 27.15 -17.68 -0.22
CA ILE A 352 26.90 -17.14 1.13
C ILE A 352 28.18 -17.19 1.96
N PHE A 353 28.50 -16.10 2.66
CA PHE A 353 29.64 -16.04 3.59
C PHE A 353 29.22 -16.39 5.02
N LYS A 354 29.97 -17.27 5.67
CA LYS A 354 29.85 -17.57 7.10
C LYS A 354 31.23 -17.66 7.73
N PHE A 355 31.33 -17.51 9.05
CA PHE A 355 32.54 -17.96 9.72
C PHE A 355 32.62 -19.47 9.69
N ARG A 356 33.82 -20.00 9.55
CA ARG A 356 34.06 -21.43 9.61
C ARG A 356 33.81 -21.95 11.02
N THR A 357 32.86 -22.86 11.15
CA THR A 357 32.52 -23.52 12.43
C THR A 357 32.70 -25.04 12.39
N MET A 358 33.06 -25.59 11.23
CA MET A 358 33.24 -27.02 10.99
C MET A 358 34.56 -27.31 10.29
N ASN A 359 35.13 -28.49 10.55
CA ASN A 359 36.40 -28.91 9.95
C ASN A 359 36.27 -29.28 8.47
N VAL A 360 35.08 -29.70 8.04
CA VAL A 360 34.77 -30.18 6.68
C VAL A 360 34.32 -29.03 5.78
N ARG A 361 34.56 -29.14 4.47
CA ARG A 361 34.12 -28.18 3.43
C ARG A 361 33.08 -28.82 2.50
N GLU A 362 31.83 -28.86 2.91
CA GLU A 362 30.76 -29.42 2.08
C GLU A 362 30.09 -28.34 1.23
N ASP A 363 30.42 -28.33 -0.07
CA ASP A 363 29.76 -27.51 -1.11
C ASP A 363 29.31 -28.37 -2.32
N GLY A 364 29.15 -29.68 -2.09
CA GLY A 364 28.74 -30.66 -3.10
C GLY A 364 27.22 -30.77 -3.32
N ARG A 365 26.80 -31.63 -4.26
CA ARG A 365 25.36 -31.87 -4.56
C ARG A 365 24.58 -32.50 -3.40
N HIS A 366 25.25 -33.23 -2.52
CA HIS A 366 24.69 -33.75 -1.28
C HIS A 366 25.35 -33.02 -0.11
N VAL A 367 24.59 -32.16 0.55
CA VAL A 367 25.00 -31.53 1.81
C VAL A 367 24.06 -32.04 2.88
N GLU A 368 24.57 -32.86 3.80
CA GLU A 368 23.76 -33.30 4.93
C GLU A 368 23.51 -32.14 5.90
N GLN A 369 22.25 -31.95 6.27
CA GLN A 369 21.89 -30.96 7.28
C GLN A 369 22.56 -31.32 8.62
N ALA A 370 23.22 -30.34 9.25
CA ALA A 370 23.91 -30.56 10.52
C ALA A 370 22.94 -31.08 11.59
N LYS A 371 23.32 -32.16 12.28
CA LYS A 371 22.55 -32.77 13.37
C LYS A 371 22.91 -32.13 14.72
N ALA A 372 22.06 -32.33 15.72
CA ALA A 372 22.38 -31.95 17.10
C ALA A 372 23.65 -32.70 17.55
N ALA A 373 24.62 -31.99 18.13
CA ALA A 373 25.92 -32.52 18.55
C ALA A 373 26.79 -33.13 17.42
N ASP A 374 26.78 -32.51 16.23
CA ASP A 374 27.60 -32.93 15.08
C ASP A 374 29.12 -32.92 15.39
N PRO A 375 29.85 -34.06 15.20
CA PRO A 375 31.27 -34.18 15.51
C PRO A 375 32.16 -33.32 14.61
N ARG A 376 31.65 -32.85 13.47
CA ARG A 376 32.39 -31.99 12.53
C ARG A 376 32.55 -30.55 13.05
N VAL A 377 31.80 -30.15 14.09
CA VAL A 377 31.78 -28.79 14.64
C VAL A 377 32.93 -28.58 15.63
N THR A 378 33.70 -27.51 15.46
CA THR A 378 34.84 -27.19 16.34
C THR A 378 34.39 -26.63 17.69
N LYS A 379 35.31 -26.55 18.67
CA LYS A 379 34.98 -26.02 20.01
C LYS A 379 34.54 -24.56 19.93
N LEU A 380 35.31 -23.72 19.23
CA LEU A 380 34.91 -22.34 18.96
C LEU A 380 33.67 -22.28 18.07
N GLY A 381 33.57 -23.15 17.07
CA GLY A 381 32.42 -23.24 16.17
C GLY A 381 31.10 -23.46 16.90
N ARG A 382 31.10 -24.26 17.98
CA ARG A 382 29.93 -24.48 18.84
C ARG A 382 29.49 -23.21 19.56
N PHE A 383 30.45 -22.39 20.02
CA PHE A 383 30.17 -21.08 20.61
C PHE A 383 29.60 -20.11 19.56
N LEU A 384 30.24 -20.02 18.39
CA LEU A 384 29.81 -19.12 17.31
C LEU A 384 28.38 -19.44 16.84
N ARG A 385 28.05 -20.73 16.65
CA ARG A 385 26.70 -21.17 16.26
C ARG A 385 25.65 -20.91 17.35
N ARG A 386 26.02 -21.04 18.62
CA ARG A 386 25.10 -20.79 19.75
C ARG A 386 24.61 -19.34 19.78
N TRP A 387 25.48 -18.40 19.41
CA TRP A 387 25.20 -16.97 19.39
C TRP A 387 24.93 -16.42 17.98
N ASN A 388 24.81 -17.30 16.97
CA ASN A 388 24.69 -16.95 15.55
C ASN A 388 25.76 -15.98 15.02
N ILE A 389 26.90 -15.91 15.70
CA ILE A 389 28.02 -15.05 15.29
C ILE A 389 28.56 -15.55 13.94
N ASP A 390 28.42 -16.84 13.65
CA ASP A 390 28.85 -17.46 12.40
C ASP A 390 28.13 -16.95 11.15
N GLU A 391 26.93 -16.38 11.29
CA GLU A 391 26.15 -15.81 10.18
C GLU A 391 26.46 -14.33 9.92
N LEU A 392 27.19 -13.64 10.81
CA LEU A 392 27.48 -12.20 10.66
C LEU A 392 28.25 -11.84 9.37
N PRO A 393 29.16 -12.66 8.82
CA PRO A 393 29.80 -12.37 7.54
C PRO A 393 28.84 -12.22 6.36
N GLN A 394 27.57 -12.67 6.48
CA GLN A 394 26.53 -12.43 5.46
C GLN A 394 26.23 -10.95 5.25
N LEU A 395 26.59 -10.07 6.20
CA LEU A 395 26.53 -8.62 6.00
C LEU A 395 27.35 -8.16 4.78
N LEU A 396 28.43 -8.89 4.43
CA LEU A 396 29.18 -8.65 3.19
C LEU A 396 28.35 -8.98 1.95
N ASN A 397 27.58 -10.09 1.96
CA ASN A 397 26.65 -10.42 0.88
C ASN A 397 25.56 -9.34 0.73
N VAL A 398 25.13 -8.74 1.84
CA VAL A 398 24.20 -7.61 1.80
C VAL A 398 24.84 -6.42 1.10
N LEU A 399 26.08 -6.05 1.42
CA LEU A 399 26.76 -4.97 0.69
C LEU A 399 26.98 -5.28 -0.79
N LEU A 400 27.35 -6.51 -1.14
CA LEU A 400 27.54 -6.94 -2.54
C LEU A 400 26.23 -6.97 -3.33
N GLY A 401 25.09 -7.10 -2.65
CA GLY A 401 23.76 -7.11 -3.28
C GLY A 401 23.21 -8.49 -3.58
N ASP A 402 23.86 -9.55 -3.14
CA ASP A 402 23.34 -10.91 -3.21
C ASP A 402 22.20 -11.13 -2.20
N MET A 403 22.30 -10.47 -1.04
CA MET A 403 21.38 -10.61 0.08
C MET A 403 20.80 -9.27 0.52
N SER A 404 19.81 -9.35 1.38
CA SER A 404 19.20 -8.26 2.14
C SER A 404 19.35 -8.53 3.64
N LEU A 405 19.24 -7.49 4.49
CA LEU A 405 19.20 -7.71 5.94
C LEU A 405 17.96 -8.51 6.34
N VAL A 406 16.83 -8.17 5.73
CA VAL A 406 15.52 -8.79 5.98
C VAL A 406 14.95 -9.32 4.68
N GLY A 407 14.53 -10.58 4.68
CA GLY A 407 13.94 -11.26 3.53
C GLY A 407 13.76 -12.76 3.78
N PRO A 408 13.21 -13.51 2.80
CA PRO A 408 13.12 -14.96 2.88
C PRO A 408 14.51 -15.59 3.05
N ARG A 409 14.68 -16.54 3.97
CA ARG A 409 16.00 -17.15 4.22
C ARG A 409 16.43 -18.01 3.03
N PRO A 410 17.68 -17.95 2.54
CA PRO A 410 18.11 -18.80 1.43
C PRO A 410 18.29 -20.26 1.88
N HIS A 411 17.80 -21.22 1.09
CA HIS A 411 18.01 -22.65 1.34
C HIS A 411 19.12 -23.22 0.46
N ALA A 412 19.64 -24.38 0.85
CA ALA A 412 20.60 -25.08 0.03
C ALA A 412 19.94 -25.51 -1.29
N MET A 413 20.68 -25.42 -2.40
CA MET A 413 20.15 -25.70 -3.73
C MET A 413 19.49 -27.09 -3.83
N ALA A 414 20.02 -28.07 -3.10
CA ALA A 414 19.45 -29.43 -3.04
C ALA A 414 18.06 -29.49 -2.39
N HIS A 415 17.73 -28.59 -1.47
CA HIS A 415 16.42 -28.51 -0.83
C HIS A 415 15.42 -27.70 -1.65
N ASP A 416 15.87 -26.64 -2.34
CA ASP A 416 14.99 -25.81 -3.18
C ASP A 416 14.31 -26.61 -4.30
N GLN A 417 15.06 -27.51 -4.96
CA GLN A 417 14.52 -28.35 -6.03
C GLN A 417 13.43 -29.35 -5.57
N MET A 418 13.48 -29.75 -4.28
CA MET A 418 12.48 -30.64 -3.69
C MET A 418 11.20 -29.85 -3.35
N PHE A 419 11.35 -28.66 -2.75
CA PHE A 419 10.22 -27.84 -2.30
C PHE A 419 9.46 -27.14 -3.43
N GLU A 420 10.13 -26.79 -4.52
CA GLU A 420 9.49 -26.15 -5.68
C GLU A 420 8.43 -27.06 -6.33
N ARG A 421 8.58 -28.39 -6.21
CA ARG A 421 7.60 -29.36 -6.71
C ARG A 421 6.39 -29.53 -5.80
N GLU A 422 6.52 -29.20 -4.51
CA GLU A 422 5.50 -29.44 -3.50
C GLU A 422 4.59 -28.21 -3.27
N VAL A 423 5.05 -27.00 -3.57
CA VAL A 423 4.29 -25.76 -3.29
C VAL A 423 4.27 -24.83 -4.50
N THR A 424 3.09 -24.64 -5.12
CA THR A 424 2.88 -23.83 -6.34
C THR A 424 3.41 -22.39 -6.23
N LEU A 425 3.32 -21.77 -5.05
CA LEU A 425 3.75 -20.39 -4.81
C LEU A 425 5.21 -20.27 -4.35
N TYR A 426 5.97 -21.37 -4.32
CA TYR A 426 7.35 -21.38 -3.83
C TYR A 426 8.23 -20.37 -4.55
N ALA A 427 8.15 -20.33 -5.89
CA ALA A 427 8.99 -19.48 -6.73
C ALA A 427 8.88 -17.98 -6.39
N ARG A 428 7.71 -17.51 -5.89
CA ARG A 428 7.50 -16.09 -5.53
C ARG A 428 8.47 -15.62 -4.45
N ARG A 429 9.04 -16.51 -3.63
CA ARG A 429 10.08 -16.14 -2.63
C ARG A 429 11.34 -15.54 -3.27
N HIS A 430 11.62 -15.92 -4.53
CA HIS A 430 12.78 -15.45 -5.28
C HIS A 430 12.54 -14.11 -5.99
N ASN A 431 11.34 -13.53 -5.86
CA ASN A 431 11.03 -12.19 -6.35
C ASN A 431 11.69 -11.07 -5.52
N VAL A 432 12.33 -11.42 -4.40
CA VAL A 432 13.09 -10.50 -3.56
C VAL A 432 14.44 -11.11 -3.20
N ARG A 433 15.39 -10.27 -2.79
CA ARG A 433 16.67 -10.76 -2.28
C ARG A 433 16.46 -11.56 -0.99
N PRO A 434 17.18 -12.66 -0.80
CA PRO A 434 17.10 -13.43 0.45
C PRO A 434 17.64 -12.64 1.64
N GLY A 435 17.10 -12.91 2.82
CA GLY A 435 17.43 -12.22 4.07
C GLY A 435 18.43 -12.97 4.96
N ILE A 436 19.19 -12.23 5.77
CA ILE A 436 19.89 -12.78 6.94
C ILE A 436 18.84 -13.21 7.98
N THR A 437 17.89 -12.32 8.26
CA THR A 437 16.68 -12.55 9.05
C THR A 437 15.42 -12.35 8.20
N GLY A 438 14.25 -12.67 8.75
CA GLY A 438 13.01 -12.68 7.99
C GLY A 438 11.78 -12.87 8.88
N TRP A 439 10.60 -12.57 8.33
CA TRP A 439 9.34 -12.66 9.05
C TRP A 439 9.05 -14.09 9.54
N ALA A 440 9.28 -15.11 8.70
CA ALA A 440 9.14 -16.49 9.11
C ALA A 440 10.09 -16.87 10.27
N GLN A 441 11.34 -16.37 10.25
CA GLN A 441 12.34 -16.67 11.29
C GLN A 441 11.92 -16.12 12.66
N ILE A 442 11.46 -14.86 12.75
CA ILE A 442 11.06 -14.28 14.03
C ILE A 442 9.77 -14.90 14.60
N ASN A 443 8.96 -15.52 13.74
CA ASN A 443 7.76 -16.28 14.12
C ASN A 443 8.06 -17.77 14.46
N GLY A 444 9.34 -18.13 14.62
CA GLY A 444 9.74 -19.46 15.08
C GLY A 444 9.79 -20.52 13.98
N LEU A 445 9.52 -20.18 12.72
CA LEU A 445 9.52 -21.11 11.59
C LEU A 445 10.91 -21.37 11.04
N ARG A 446 11.95 -21.39 11.89
CA ARG A 446 13.37 -21.59 11.50
C ARG A 446 13.80 -23.06 11.48
N GLY A 447 13.13 -23.92 12.24
CA GLY A 447 13.54 -25.30 12.54
C GLY A 447 13.34 -26.33 11.41
N LYS A 448 13.24 -27.61 11.82
CA LYS A 448 13.02 -28.76 10.94
C LYS A 448 11.88 -28.50 9.97
N VAL A 449 12.07 -28.92 8.72
CA VAL A 449 11.12 -28.74 7.64
C VAL A 449 10.34 -30.04 7.49
N ASP A 450 9.14 -30.07 8.05
CA ASP A 450 8.06 -30.96 7.60
C ASP A 450 7.19 -30.23 6.56
N GLN A 451 6.30 -30.95 5.88
CA GLN A 451 5.49 -30.38 4.78
C GLN A 451 4.59 -29.23 5.26
N GLU A 452 4.06 -29.32 6.48
CA GLU A 452 3.19 -28.30 7.07
C GLU A 452 3.97 -27.04 7.51
N SER A 453 5.12 -27.21 8.18
CA SER A 453 5.98 -26.06 8.54
C SER A 453 6.58 -25.39 7.32
N LEU A 454 6.85 -26.13 6.24
CA LEU A 454 7.28 -25.56 4.97
C LEU A 454 6.20 -24.64 4.39
N ARG A 455 4.95 -25.13 4.33
CA ARG A 455 3.81 -24.33 3.85
C ARG A 455 3.64 -23.06 4.69
N ARG A 456 3.62 -23.17 6.02
CA ARG A 456 3.52 -22.02 6.93
C ARG A 456 4.69 -21.04 6.78
N ARG A 457 5.91 -21.54 6.56
CA ARG A 457 7.09 -20.71 6.30
C ARG A 457 6.90 -19.90 5.01
N ILE A 458 6.45 -20.55 3.95
CA ILE A 458 6.20 -19.89 2.66
C ILE A 458 5.09 -18.84 2.80
N GLU A 459 4.00 -19.13 3.50
CA GLU A 459 2.95 -18.15 3.77
C GLU A 459 3.49 -16.90 4.48
N HIS A 460 4.42 -17.07 5.44
CA HIS A 460 5.05 -15.94 6.13
C HIS A 460 6.03 -15.17 5.24
N ASP A 461 6.77 -15.87 4.38
CA ASP A 461 7.67 -15.24 3.41
C ASP A 461 6.87 -14.45 2.36
N LEU A 462 5.75 -14.97 1.87
CA LEU A 462 4.83 -14.28 0.97
C LEU A 462 4.16 -13.07 1.64
N PHE A 463 3.71 -13.22 2.89
CA PHE A 463 3.17 -12.12 3.67
C PHE A 463 4.16 -10.96 3.76
N TYR A 464 5.44 -11.26 4.02
CA TYR A 464 6.51 -10.26 4.04
C TYR A 464 6.68 -9.57 2.69
N ILE A 465 6.70 -10.33 1.59
CA ILE A 465 6.86 -9.80 0.23
C ILE A 465 5.70 -8.86 -0.14
N ASP A 466 4.47 -9.26 0.18
CA ASP A 466 3.26 -8.53 -0.17
C ASP A 466 3.08 -7.26 0.69
N HIS A 467 3.51 -7.30 1.96
CA HIS A 467 3.29 -6.21 2.95
C HIS A 467 4.55 -5.42 3.30
N TRP A 468 5.60 -5.50 2.49
CA TRP A 468 6.87 -4.87 2.82
C TRP A 468 6.74 -3.36 3.02
N THR A 469 7.31 -2.91 4.14
CA THR A 469 7.55 -1.52 4.48
C THR A 469 8.87 -1.42 5.24
N ILE A 470 9.51 -0.24 5.23
CA ILE A 470 10.72 0.01 6.02
C ILE A 470 10.46 -0.26 7.52
N TRP A 471 9.26 0.08 8.01
CA TRP A 471 8.87 -0.19 9.40
C TRP A 471 8.76 -1.68 9.72
N LEU A 472 8.31 -2.49 8.76
CA LEU A 472 8.31 -3.95 8.92
C LEU A 472 9.74 -4.48 9.02
N ASP A 473 10.67 -3.99 8.21
CA ASP A 473 12.09 -4.35 8.32
C ASP A 473 12.67 -3.95 9.68
N ILE A 474 12.43 -2.72 10.14
CA ILE A 474 12.88 -2.25 11.47
C ILE A 474 12.29 -3.13 12.57
N LYS A 475 10.99 -3.46 12.50
CA LYS A 475 10.33 -4.37 13.44
C LYS A 475 10.99 -5.75 13.44
N ILE A 476 11.25 -6.33 12.25
CA ILE A 476 11.88 -7.64 12.15
C ILE A 476 13.30 -7.61 12.70
N LEU A 477 14.09 -6.58 12.41
CA LEU A 477 15.44 -6.41 12.96
C LEU A 477 15.40 -6.26 14.49
N TRP A 478 14.51 -5.43 15.02
CA TRP A 478 14.33 -5.27 16.46
C TRP A 478 13.93 -6.59 17.14
N CYS A 479 12.92 -7.28 16.60
CA CYS A 479 12.52 -8.60 17.07
C CYS A 479 13.64 -9.63 16.92
N THR A 480 14.49 -9.52 15.90
CA THR A 480 15.65 -10.40 15.74
C THR A 480 16.67 -10.18 16.85
N ILE A 481 16.86 -8.96 17.36
CA ILE A 481 17.80 -8.72 18.46
C ILE A 481 17.18 -9.09 19.81
N MET A 482 15.88 -8.81 20.01
CA MET A 482 15.21 -8.96 21.31
C MET A 482 14.54 -10.33 21.54
N SER A 483 14.10 -11.02 20.48
CA SER A 483 13.29 -12.25 20.62
C SER A 483 14.16 -13.50 20.67
N ARG A 484 14.08 -14.24 21.78
CA ARG A 484 14.65 -15.60 21.88
C ARG A 484 14.04 -16.57 20.86
N LYS A 485 12.75 -16.41 20.51
CA LYS A 485 12.02 -17.27 19.55
C LYS A 485 12.65 -17.27 18.15
N ALA A 486 13.34 -16.20 17.76
CA ALA A 486 14.07 -16.13 16.50
C ALA A 486 15.27 -17.12 16.44
N TYR A 487 15.70 -17.62 17.60
CA TYR A 487 16.88 -18.47 17.79
C TYR A 487 16.59 -19.83 18.43
N GLU A 488 15.43 -20.01 19.06
CA GLU A 488 15.06 -21.23 19.79
C GLU A 488 15.16 -22.50 18.93
N ASN A 489 14.82 -22.39 17.64
CA ASN A 489 14.82 -23.51 16.69
C ASN A 489 16.08 -23.58 15.80
N ALA A 490 17.14 -22.84 16.13
CA ALA A 490 18.43 -22.92 15.44
C ALA A 490 19.39 -23.99 16.01
N ARG A 491 18.97 -24.65 17.10
CA ARG A 491 19.77 -25.60 17.90
C ARG A 491 19.81 -27.01 17.33
#